data_AF-A0A834CZF2-F1
#
_entry.id   AF-A0A834CZF2-F1
#
_cell.length_a   1.000
_cell.length_b   1.000
_cell.length_c   1.000
_cell.angle_alpha   90.00
_cell.angle_beta   90.00
_cell.angle_gamma   90.00
#
_symmetry.space_group_name_H-M   'P 1'
#
loop_
_entity.id
_entity.type
_entity.pdbx_description
1 polymer ?
#
loop_
_entity_poly.entity_id
_entity_poly.type
_entity_poly.pdbx_seq_one_letter_code
_entity_poly.pdbx_strand_id
1 'polypeptide(L)'
;MIDLPLAGGPSTWSNNHTWTHLDRFLISPEWESHFSDVWQKRLARLASDHWPILLDCGGIKSGRWYFKFENMWLKSENFVERVKQWWISYQFEGIPSFIFENKLKALKRYLKEWNIQSFGNVKENKNTKWMEIQVLERLQEGRILTEEEQAQKILLVADLKRIILQEEMSWRQKSRALWLKEGDRSTRFFHSIANSHRRNNNIEVLKIERVECREEEAIKDHEVDFFEKILTEQVE
;
A
#
# COMPACT_ATOMS: atom_id res chain seq x y z
N MET A 1 -9.13 20.83 24.08
CA MET A 1 -9.42 19.79 23.06
C MET A 1 -10.23 20.44 21.96
N ILE A 2 -9.94 20.10 20.71
CA ILE A 2 -10.54 20.62 19.49
C ILE A 2 -11.40 19.50 18.91
N ASP A 3 -12.65 19.84 18.57
CA ASP A 3 -13.57 18.95 17.87
C ASP A 3 -13.53 19.31 16.37
N LEU A 4 -13.04 18.39 15.55
CA LEU A 4 -12.89 18.64 14.12
C LEU A 4 -14.24 18.64 13.40
N PRO A 5 -14.42 19.40 12.32
CA PRO A 5 -15.65 19.32 11.53
C PRO A 5 -15.80 17.94 10.87
N LEU A 6 -17.01 17.38 10.90
CA LEU A 6 -17.32 16.08 10.32
C LEU A 6 -17.74 16.20 8.85
N ALA A 7 -16.86 15.77 7.94
CA ALA A 7 -17.17 15.69 6.52
C ALA A 7 -18.06 14.47 6.21
N GLY A 8 -18.92 14.58 5.19
CA GLY A 8 -19.76 13.46 4.74
C GLY A 8 -21.09 13.30 5.48
N GLY A 9 -21.43 14.23 6.38
CA GLY A 9 -22.75 14.39 7.00
C GLY A 9 -22.69 14.58 8.52
N PRO A 10 -23.66 15.27 9.14
CA PRO A 10 -23.54 15.77 10.51
C PRO A 10 -23.82 14.72 11.61
N SER A 11 -24.25 13.50 11.24
CA SER A 11 -24.69 12.47 12.19
C SER A 11 -23.88 11.20 12.05
N THR A 12 -23.53 10.59 13.18
CA THR A 12 -22.77 9.34 13.26
C THR A 12 -23.60 8.17 13.78
N TRP A 13 -24.84 8.41 14.19
CA TRP A 13 -25.78 7.38 14.61
C TRP A 13 -27.22 7.66 14.14
N SER A 14 -27.97 6.60 13.83
CA SER A 14 -29.41 6.67 13.59
C SER A 14 -30.14 5.35 13.86
N ASN A 15 -31.30 5.45 14.51
CA ASN A 15 -32.31 4.38 14.63
C ASN A 15 -33.39 4.42 13.52
N ASN A 16 -33.07 5.00 12.37
CA ASN A 16 -33.97 5.27 11.23
C ASN A 16 -35.10 6.30 11.49
N HIS A 17 -35.27 6.78 12.73
CA HIS A 17 -36.27 7.79 13.08
C HIS A 17 -35.62 9.10 13.53
N THR A 18 -34.46 9.00 14.17
CA THR A 18 -33.68 10.11 14.70
C THR A 18 -32.22 9.95 14.29
N TRP A 19 -31.53 11.07 14.15
CA TRP A 19 -30.16 11.15 13.65
C TRP A 19 -29.35 12.00 14.61
N THR A 20 -28.31 11.44 15.21
CA THR A 20 -27.50 12.13 16.23
C THR A 20 -26.01 11.98 15.95
N HIS A 21 -25.21 12.88 16.53
CA HIS A 21 -23.76 12.90 16.42
C HIS A 21 -23.16 12.45 17.75
N LEU A 22 -22.89 11.15 17.87
CA LEU A 22 -22.41 10.52 19.10
C LEU A 22 -20.91 10.23 19.10
N ASP A 23 -20.33 10.00 17.92
CA ASP A 23 -18.95 9.55 17.74
C ASP A 23 -18.10 10.73 17.26
N ARG A 24 -17.00 11.05 17.97
CA ARG A 24 -16.13 12.19 17.65
C ARG A 24 -14.67 11.88 17.95
N PHE A 25 -13.77 12.45 17.16
CA PHE A 25 -12.36 12.54 17.54
C PHE A 25 -12.10 13.90 18.16
N LEU A 26 -11.67 13.89 19.42
CA LEU A 26 -11.19 15.08 20.11
C LEU A 26 -9.67 15.08 20.06
N ILE A 27 -9.08 16.13 19.50
CA ILE A 27 -7.63 16.27 19.39
C ILE A 27 -7.12 17.40 20.27
N SER A 28 -5.84 17.38 20.63
CA SER A 28 -5.23 18.50 21.35
C SER A 28 -4.76 19.58 20.35
N PRO A 29 -4.67 20.86 20.75
CA PRO A 29 -4.11 21.91 19.89
C PRO A 29 -2.69 21.60 19.42
N GLU A 30 -1.87 20.96 20.26
CA GLU A 30 -0.52 20.52 19.91
C GLU A 30 -0.56 19.47 18.78
N TRP A 31 -1.56 18.58 18.80
CA TRP A 31 -1.75 17.58 17.75
C TRP A 31 -2.16 18.19 16.41
N GLU A 32 -3.10 19.15 16.44
CA GLU A 32 -3.52 19.88 15.23
C GLU A 32 -2.34 20.62 14.60
N SER A 33 -1.48 21.22 15.43
CA SER A 33 -0.27 21.91 14.94
C SER A 33 0.75 20.97 14.29
N HIS A 34 0.80 19.70 14.72
CA HIS A 34 1.72 18.70 14.19
C HIS A 34 1.20 18.04 12.90
N PHE A 35 -0.12 17.87 12.79
CA PHE A 35 -0.79 17.29 11.63
C PHE A 35 -1.69 18.35 10.97
N SER A 36 -1.08 19.27 10.22
CA SER A 36 -1.77 20.43 9.63
C SER A 36 -2.91 20.08 8.67
N ASP A 37 -2.91 18.86 8.12
CA ASP A 37 -3.93 18.34 7.21
C ASP A 37 -4.90 17.37 7.91
N VAL A 38 -5.04 17.47 9.25
CA VAL A 38 -5.95 16.60 10.00
C VAL A 38 -7.42 16.95 9.74
N TRP A 39 -8.21 15.96 9.36
CA TRP A 39 -9.66 16.11 9.20
C TRP A 39 -10.37 14.80 9.51
N GLN A 40 -11.68 14.88 9.79
CA GLN A 40 -12.49 13.70 10.02
C GLN A 40 -13.63 13.56 9.00
N LYS A 41 -13.94 12.32 8.62
CA LYS A 41 -15.06 12.00 7.72
C LYS A 41 -15.90 10.83 8.18
N ARG A 42 -17.18 10.91 7.84
CA ARG A 42 -18.14 9.83 7.93
C ARG A 42 -17.98 8.88 6.75
N LEU A 43 -17.92 7.57 7.03
CA LEU A 43 -17.91 6.49 6.03
C LEU A 43 -19.30 5.91 5.82
N ALA A 44 -19.49 5.15 4.74
CA ALA A 44 -20.77 4.50 4.45
C ALA A 44 -21.15 3.44 5.51
N ARG A 45 -22.43 3.40 5.87
CA ARG A 45 -23.03 2.47 6.83
C ARG A 45 -23.54 1.23 6.10
N LEU A 46 -23.16 0.04 6.58
CA LEU A 46 -23.54 -1.24 5.99
C LEU A 46 -24.66 -1.95 6.78
N ALA A 47 -24.42 -2.24 8.06
CA ALA A 47 -25.37 -3.01 8.90
C ALA A 47 -25.48 -2.52 10.36
N SER A 48 -24.78 -1.44 10.72
CA SER A 48 -24.82 -0.83 12.05
C SER A 48 -25.84 0.31 12.07
N ASP A 49 -26.30 0.69 13.26
CA ASP A 49 -26.98 1.96 13.54
C ASP A 49 -25.97 3.12 13.65
N HIS A 50 -24.67 2.83 13.78
CA HIS A 50 -23.58 3.80 13.67
C HIS A 50 -22.99 3.89 12.25
N TRP A 51 -22.65 5.10 11.81
CA TRP A 51 -21.72 5.35 10.70
C TRP A 51 -20.29 5.34 11.24
N PRO A 52 -19.38 4.52 10.70
CA PRO A 52 -17.97 4.60 11.06
C PRO A 52 -17.41 5.99 10.70
N ILE A 53 -16.61 6.55 11.60
CA ILE A 53 -15.86 7.80 11.35
C ILE A 53 -14.37 7.50 11.19
N LEU A 54 -13.72 8.22 10.28
CA LEU A 54 -12.29 8.14 9.99
C LEU A 54 -11.63 9.46 10.34
N LEU A 55 -10.56 9.39 11.13
CA LEU A 55 -9.60 10.48 11.28
C LEU A 55 -8.48 10.29 10.25
N ASP A 56 -8.29 11.28 9.38
CA ASP A 56 -7.21 11.33 8.41
C ASP A 56 -6.27 12.46 8.83
N CYS A 57 -5.05 12.12 9.23
CA CYS A 57 -4.07 13.09 9.72
C CYS A 57 -3.16 13.64 8.62
N GLY A 58 -3.59 13.58 7.34
CA GLY A 58 -2.77 14.01 6.21
C GLY A 58 -1.55 13.12 6.07
N GLY A 59 -1.76 11.93 5.50
CA GLY A 59 -0.82 10.80 5.55
C GLY A 59 0.66 11.17 5.54
N ILE A 60 1.46 10.44 6.35
CA ILE A 60 2.92 10.58 6.45
C ILE A 60 3.49 10.92 5.07
N LYS A 61 4.10 12.10 4.93
CA LYS A 61 4.78 12.52 3.70
C LYS A 61 5.73 11.40 3.31
N SER A 62 5.33 10.61 2.32
CA SER A 62 6.17 9.50 1.89
C SER A 62 7.30 10.12 1.08
N GLY A 63 8.53 10.04 1.57
CA GLY A 63 9.71 10.20 0.72
C GLY A 63 9.61 9.30 -0.51
N ARG A 64 10.49 9.51 -1.51
CA ARG A 64 10.49 8.72 -2.74
C ARG A 64 10.43 7.22 -2.42
N TRP A 65 9.39 6.54 -2.89
CA TRP A 65 9.24 5.10 -2.72
C TRP A 65 10.43 4.38 -3.34
N TYR A 66 11.29 3.82 -2.49
CA TYR A 66 12.38 2.98 -2.94
C TYR A 66 11.82 1.73 -3.61
N PHE A 67 12.52 1.27 -4.65
CA PHE A 67 12.10 0.08 -5.38
C PHE A 67 12.14 -1.14 -4.46
N LYS A 68 11.04 -1.89 -4.44
CA LYS A 68 10.93 -3.19 -3.81
C LYS A 68 10.54 -4.19 -4.86
N PHE A 69 11.20 -5.34 -4.85
CA PHE A 69 10.73 -6.48 -5.60
C PHE A 69 9.45 -7.03 -4.97
N GLU A 70 8.37 -7.21 -5.74
CA GLU A 70 7.12 -7.78 -5.22
C GLU A 70 7.03 -9.27 -5.62
N ASN A 71 6.87 -10.15 -4.64
CA ASN A 71 6.85 -11.60 -4.87
C ASN A 71 5.71 -12.06 -5.78
N MET A 72 4.62 -11.27 -5.87
CA MET A 72 3.50 -11.55 -6.77
C MET A 72 3.94 -11.61 -8.24
N TRP A 73 5.03 -10.92 -8.61
CA TRP A 73 5.56 -10.93 -9.98
C TRP A 73 6.00 -12.33 -10.42
N LEU A 74 6.48 -13.15 -9.48
CA LEU A 74 6.89 -14.53 -9.75
C LEU A 74 5.73 -15.44 -10.17
N LYS A 75 4.48 -15.04 -9.90
CA LYS A 75 3.29 -15.78 -10.34
C LYS A 75 2.78 -15.33 -11.71
N SER A 76 3.35 -14.28 -12.29
CA SER A 76 3.03 -13.91 -13.67
C SER A 76 3.63 -14.91 -14.64
N GLU A 77 2.83 -15.30 -15.63
CA GLU A 77 3.30 -16.12 -16.74
C GLU A 77 4.50 -15.45 -17.42
N ASN A 78 5.49 -16.26 -17.77
CA ASN A 78 6.71 -15.85 -18.47
C ASN A 78 7.56 -14.76 -17.75
N PHE A 79 7.36 -14.54 -16.44
CA PHE A 79 8.14 -13.53 -15.71
C PHE A 79 9.65 -13.77 -15.80
N VAL A 80 10.09 -15.00 -15.54
CA VAL A 80 11.53 -15.35 -15.57
C VAL A 80 12.12 -15.15 -16.96
N GLU A 81 11.40 -15.56 -18.01
CA GLU A 81 11.86 -15.42 -19.38
C GLU A 81 11.98 -13.95 -19.78
N ARG A 82 10.99 -13.14 -19.40
CA ARG A 82 11.02 -11.68 -19.59
C ARG A 82 12.22 -11.04 -18.91
N VAL A 83 12.52 -11.42 -17.66
CA VAL A 83 13.69 -10.92 -16.93
C VAL A 83 15.00 -11.32 -17.62
N LYS A 84 15.11 -12.56 -18.12
CA LYS A 84 16.28 -13.00 -18.89
C LYS A 84 16.48 -12.18 -20.16
N GLN A 85 15.41 -11.96 -20.92
CA GLN A 85 15.44 -11.13 -22.13
C GLN A 85 15.95 -9.72 -21.83
N TRP A 86 15.42 -9.08 -20.79
CA TRP A 86 15.91 -7.77 -20.36
C TRP A 86 17.37 -7.82 -19.92
N TRP A 87 17.76 -8.82 -19.13
CA TRP A 87 19.12 -8.95 -18.63
C TRP A 87 20.20 -9.05 -19.73
N ILE A 88 19.88 -9.73 -20.82
CA ILE A 88 20.77 -9.90 -21.98
C ILE A 88 20.74 -8.67 -22.90
N SER A 89 19.62 -7.93 -22.93
CA SER A 89 19.47 -6.75 -23.78
C SER A 89 20.42 -5.60 -23.43
N TYR A 90 20.92 -5.54 -22.18
CA TYR A 90 21.86 -4.52 -21.76
C TYR A 90 23.31 -4.98 -21.93
N GLN A 91 24.11 -4.14 -22.58
CA GLN A 91 25.56 -4.28 -22.68
C GLN A 91 26.19 -3.09 -21.92
N PHE A 92 27.02 -3.41 -20.95
CA PHE A 92 27.80 -2.43 -20.19
C PHE A 92 29.26 -2.92 -20.20
N GLU A 93 30.19 -1.98 -20.29
CA GLU A 93 31.62 -2.25 -20.30
C GLU A 93 32.26 -1.77 -18.98
N GLY A 94 33.32 -2.43 -18.55
CA GLY A 94 34.06 -2.09 -17.33
C GLY A 94 34.30 -3.28 -16.41
N ILE A 95 34.61 -3.00 -15.15
CA ILE A 95 34.87 -4.01 -14.11
C ILE A 95 33.56 -4.79 -13.84
N PRO A 96 33.62 -6.10 -13.53
CA PRO A 96 32.42 -6.90 -13.27
C PRO A 96 31.43 -6.30 -12.27
N SER A 97 31.91 -5.64 -11.20
CA SER A 97 31.07 -4.94 -10.22
C SER A 97 30.25 -3.81 -10.84
N PHE A 98 30.90 -2.97 -11.65
CA PHE A 98 30.26 -1.87 -12.38
C PHE A 98 29.21 -2.38 -13.38
N ILE A 99 29.54 -3.43 -14.13
CA ILE A 99 28.60 -4.06 -15.08
C ILE A 99 27.37 -4.58 -14.34
N PHE A 100 27.58 -5.31 -13.24
CA PHE A 100 26.51 -5.88 -12.44
C PHE A 100 25.58 -4.81 -11.86
N GLU A 101 26.15 -3.75 -11.27
CA GLU A 101 25.38 -2.63 -10.71
C GLU A 101 24.51 -1.95 -11.78
N ASN A 102 25.08 -1.66 -12.95
CA ASN A 102 24.33 -1.02 -14.04
C ASN A 102 23.25 -1.93 -14.61
N LYS A 103 23.49 -3.25 -14.71
CA LYS A 103 22.43 -4.21 -15.07
C LYS A 103 21.29 -4.23 -14.07
N LEU A 104 21.57 -4.17 -12.77
CA LEU A 104 20.53 -4.07 -11.74
C LEU A 104 19.74 -2.76 -11.82
N LYS A 105 20.43 -1.62 -12.06
CA LYS A 105 19.77 -0.32 -12.26
C LYS A 105 18.85 -0.33 -13.49
N ALA A 106 19.30 -0.91 -14.59
CA ALA A 106 18.51 -1.05 -15.81
C ALA A 106 17.30 -1.97 -15.62
N LEU A 107 17.51 -3.14 -15.01
CA LEU A 107 16.45 -4.10 -14.72
C LEU A 107 15.37 -3.49 -13.80
N LYS A 108 15.78 -2.73 -12.78
CA LYS A 108 14.87 -1.99 -11.89
C LYS A 108 13.93 -1.07 -12.67
N ARG A 109 14.40 -0.38 -13.72
CA ARG A 109 13.55 0.50 -14.55
C ARG A 109 12.47 -0.31 -15.28
N TYR A 110 12.87 -1.40 -15.94
CA TYR A 110 11.93 -2.23 -16.70
C TYR A 110 10.92 -2.92 -15.80
N LEU A 111 11.33 -3.40 -14.63
CA LEU A 111 10.41 -3.97 -13.63
C LEU A 111 9.38 -2.94 -13.17
N LYS A 112 9.76 -1.68 -12.97
CA LYS A 112 8.83 -0.61 -12.60
C LYS A 112 7.81 -0.34 -13.70
N GLU A 113 8.27 -0.16 -14.93
CA GLU A 113 7.40 0.10 -16.09
C GLU A 113 6.44 -1.06 -16.32
N TRP A 114 6.95 -2.29 -16.30
CA TRP A 114 6.14 -3.49 -16.45
C TRP A 114 5.15 -3.66 -15.30
N ASN A 115 5.52 -3.36 -14.06
CA ASN A 115 4.59 -3.43 -12.93
C ASN A 115 3.40 -2.47 -13.12
N ILE A 116 3.66 -1.25 -13.58
CA ILE A 116 2.61 -0.26 -13.88
C ILE A 116 1.71 -0.78 -15.02
N GLN A 117 2.29 -1.29 -16.09
CA GLN A 117 1.54 -1.75 -17.27
C GLN A 117 0.73 -3.04 -17.04
N SER A 118 1.29 -4.00 -16.31
CA SER A 118 0.67 -5.33 -16.13
C SER A 118 -0.19 -5.46 -14.88
N PHE A 119 0.12 -4.74 -13.81
CA PHE A 119 -0.61 -4.85 -12.53
C PHE A 119 -1.29 -3.55 -12.13
N GLY A 120 -0.72 -2.40 -12.49
CA GLY A 120 -1.24 -1.08 -12.13
C GLY A 120 -1.52 -0.95 -10.64
N ASN A 121 -2.63 -0.30 -10.30
CA ASN A 121 -3.11 -0.23 -8.92
C ASN A 121 -3.94 -1.48 -8.59
N VAL A 122 -3.31 -2.48 -7.97
CA VAL A 122 -3.94 -3.76 -7.59
C VAL A 122 -5.22 -3.56 -6.78
N LYS A 123 -5.26 -2.57 -5.87
CA LYS A 123 -6.43 -2.28 -5.03
C LYS A 123 -7.59 -1.71 -5.84
N GLU A 124 -7.30 -0.79 -6.74
CA GLU A 124 -8.30 -0.19 -7.64
C GLU A 124 -8.83 -1.23 -8.62
N ASN A 125 -7.95 -2.02 -9.24
CA ASN A 125 -8.33 -3.12 -10.10
C ASN A 125 -9.24 -4.13 -9.39
N LYS A 126 -8.95 -4.46 -8.12
CA LYS A 126 -9.81 -5.31 -7.29
C LYS A 126 -11.21 -4.72 -7.13
N ASN A 127 -11.28 -3.44 -6.79
CA ASN A 127 -12.56 -2.74 -6.57
C ASN A 127 -13.38 -2.66 -7.86
N THR A 128 -12.75 -2.35 -9.00
CA THR A 128 -13.40 -2.31 -10.31
C THR A 128 -14.00 -3.68 -10.66
N LYS A 129 -13.21 -4.76 -10.54
CA LYS A 129 -13.70 -6.13 -10.81
C LYS A 129 -14.81 -6.56 -9.88
N TRP A 130 -14.72 -6.16 -8.60
CA TRP A 130 -15.78 -6.38 -7.62
C TRP A 130 -17.09 -5.67 -8.01
N MET A 131 -17.01 -4.40 -8.42
CA MET A 131 -18.18 -3.63 -8.85
C MET A 131 -18.83 -4.21 -10.12
N GLU A 132 -18.03 -4.65 -11.10
CA GLU A 132 -18.52 -5.31 -12.32
C GLU A 132 -19.29 -6.60 -11.99
N ILE A 133 -18.76 -7.43 -11.08
CA ILE A 133 -19.45 -8.65 -10.61
C ILE A 133 -20.77 -8.29 -9.93
N GLN A 134 -20.78 -7.28 -9.05
CA GLN A 134 -22.01 -6.85 -8.37
C GLN A 134 -23.08 -6.35 -9.32
N VAL A 135 -22.71 -5.71 -10.44
CA VAL A 135 -23.68 -5.32 -11.48
C VAL A 135 -24.34 -6.56 -12.09
N LEU A 136 -23.55 -7.58 -12.45
CA LEU A 136 -24.07 -8.83 -13.01
C LEU A 136 -24.92 -9.62 -11.99
N GLU A 137 -24.56 -9.58 -10.71
CA GLU A 137 -25.38 -10.18 -9.63
C GLU A 137 -26.74 -9.50 -9.49
N ARG A 138 -26.79 -8.16 -9.51
CA ARG A 138 -28.05 -7.40 -9.48
C ARG A 138 -28.93 -7.68 -10.71
N LEU A 139 -28.32 -7.82 -11.89
CA LEU A 139 -29.07 -8.21 -13.10
C LEU A 139 -29.68 -9.61 -12.97
N GLN A 140 -28.95 -10.52 -12.33
CA GLN A 140 -29.37 -11.90 -12.09
C GLN A 140 -30.56 -12.02 -11.11
N GLU A 141 -30.74 -11.05 -10.20
CA GLU A 141 -31.91 -10.96 -9.31
C GLU A 141 -33.20 -10.63 -10.08
N GLY A 142 -33.10 -9.87 -11.17
CA GLY A 142 -34.24 -9.43 -11.98
C GLY A 142 -34.51 -10.30 -13.21
N ARG A 143 -33.51 -11.01 -13.75
CA ARG A 143 -33.65 -11.89 -14.92
C ARG A 143 -32.54 -12.94 -15.00
N ILE A 144 -32.74 -13.93 -15.87
CA ILE A 144 -31.67 -14.88 -16.23
C ILE A 144 -30.60 -14.13 -17.05
N LEU A 145 -29.32 -14.37 -16.73
CA LEU A 145 -28.18 -13.83 -17.48
C LEU A 145 -28.05 -14.52 -18.84
N THR A 146 -27.64 -13.78 -19.88
CA THR A 146 -27.32 -14.36 -21.18
C THR A 146 -26.07 -15.23 -21.09
N GLU A 147 -25.83 -16.11 -22.07
CA GLU A 147 -24.62 -16.95 -22.11
C GLU A 147 -23.34 -16.09 -22.09
N GLU A 148 -23.35 -14.95 -22.80
CA GLU A 148 -22.24 -14.00 -22.82
C GLU A 148 -21.98 -13.37 -21.44
N GLU A 149 -23.04 -12.94 -20.75
CA GLU A 149 -22.93 -12.36 -19.40
C GLU A 149 -22.46 -13.39 -18.36
N GLN A 150 -22.89 -14.64 -18.52
CA GLN A 150 -22.41 -15.75 -17.68
C GLN A 150 -20.92 -16.02 -17.90
N ALA A 151 -20.48 -16.08 -19.16
CA ALA A 151 -19.07 -16.24 -19.51
C ALA A 151 -18.24 -15.07 -18.97
N GLN A 152 -18.74 -13.83 -19.12
CA GLN A 152 -18.10 -12.64 -18.57
C GLN A 152 -17.98 -12.73 -17.04
N LYS A 153 -19.05 -13.12 -16.34
CA LYS A 153 -19.04 -13.28 -14.87
C LYS A 153 -17.97 -14.30 -14.44
N ILE A 154 -17.85 -15.42 -15.13
CA ILE A 154 -16.83 -16.46 -14.84
C ILE A 154 -15.43 -15.88 -14.98
N LEU A 155 -15.15 -15.16 -16.07
CA LEU A 155 -13.84 -14.52 -16.30
C LEU A 155 -13.52 -13.47 -15.23
N LEU A 156 -14.49 -12.62 -14.89
CA LEU A 156 -14.32 -11.60 -13.85
C LEU A 156 -14.04 -12.20 -12.48
N VAL A 157 -14.72 -13.28 -12.11
CA VAL A 157 -14.49 -14.00 -10.85
C VAL A 157 -13.10 -14.64 -10.84
N ALA A 158 -12.64 -15.21 -11.95
CA ALA A 158 -11.30 -15.76 -12.06
C ALA A 158 -10.23 -14.67 -11.91
N ASP A 159 -10.40 -13.52 -12.59
CA ASP A 159 -9.51 -12.37 -12.47
C ASP A 159 -9.47 -11.78 -11.06
N LEU A 160 -10.63 -11.63 -10.42
CA LEU A 160 -10.72 -11.15 -9.06
C LEU A 160 -9.96 -12.08 -8.09
N LYS A 161 -10.12 -13.40 -8.23
CA LYS A 161 -9.37 -14.39 -7.42
C LYS A 161 -7.87 -14.22 -7.62
N ARG A 162 -7.41 -14.03 -8.87
CA ARG A 162 -6.00 -13.78 -9.17
C ARG A 162 -5.49 -12.50 -8.51
N ILE A 163 -6.24 -11.40 -8.58
CA ILE A 163 -5.89 -10.11 -7.96
C ILE A 163 -5.80 -10.24 -6.43
N ILE A 164 -6.76 -10.94 -5.81
CA ILE A 164 -6.76 -11.17 -4.35
C ILE A 164 -5.51 -11.94 -3.93
N LEU A 165 -5.12 -12.98 -4.67
CA LEU A 165 -3.90 -13.75 -4.39
C LEU A 165 -2.63 -12.88 -4.52
N GLN A 166 -2.58 -12.01 -5.53
CA GLN A 166 -1.47 -11.06 -5.70
C GLN A 166 -1.37 -10.08 -4.53
N GLU A 167 -2.51 -9.51 -4.10
CA GLU A 167 -2.60 -8.62 -2.94
C GLU A 167 -2.13 -9.33 -1.66
N GLU A 168 -2.59 -10.56 -1.42
CA GLU A 168 -2.19 -11.38 -0.28
C GLU A 168 -0.67 -11.61 -0.25
N MET A 169 -0.07 -12.00 -1.38
CA MET A 169 1.38 -12.20 -1.49
C MET A 169 2.17 -10.94 -1.15
N SER A 170 1.70 -9.77 -1.63
CA SER A 170 2.32 -8.48 -1.33
C SER A 170 2.25 -8.15 0.17
N TRP A 171 1.09 -8.35 0.81
CA TRP A 171 0.94 -8.12 2.25
C TRP A 171 1.76 -9.07 3.10
N ARG A 172 1.84 -10.34 2.72
CA ARG A 172 2.67 -11.32 3.41
C ARG A 172 4.15 -10.94 3.33
N GLN A 173 4.63 -10.55 2.15
CA GLN A 173 6.00 -10.07 1.99
C GLN A 173 6.29 -8.84 2.86
N LYS A 174 5.36 -7.88 2.90
CA LYS A 174 5.46 -6.67 3.75
C LYS A 174 5.45 -6.98 5.25
N SER A 175 4.71 -8.00 5.67
CA SER A 175 4.61 -8.42 7.07
C SER A 175 5.87 -9.15 7.58
N ARG A 176 6.71 -9.70 6.68
CA ARG A 176 7.86 -10.57 7.02
C ARG A 176 7.51 -11.77 7.91
N ALA A 177 6.25 -12.19 7.96
CA ALA A 177 5.80 -13.34 8.74
C ALA A 177 6.19 -14.66 8.04
N LEU A 178 7.32 -15.24 8.45
CA LEU A 178 7.87 -16.48 7.88
C LEU A 178 7.24 -17.78 8.43
N TRP A 179 6.57 -17.71 9.59
CA TRP A 179 6.09 -18.88 10.33
C TRP A 179 4.70 -19.38 9.89
N LEU A 180 3.92 -18.56 9.21
CA LEU A 180 2.69 -19.01 8.56
C LEU A 180 3.03 -19.83 7.32
N LYS A 181 2.61 -21.09 7.25
CA LYS A 181 2.69 -21.91 6.03
C LYS A 181 1.66 -21.43 4.98
N GLU A 182 1.91 -21.70 3.71
CA GLU A 182 0.94 -21.42 2.62
C GLU A 182 -0.43 -22.07 2.96
N GLY A 183 -1.49 -21.26 3.04
CA GLY A 183 -2.85 -21.76 3.25
C GLY A 183 -3.75 -20.89 4.13
N ASP A 184 -3.19 -20.08 5.04
CA ASP A 184 -3.98 -19.25 5.96
C ASP A 184 -4.25 -17.85 5.36
N ARG A 185 -5.51 -17.59 5.01
CA ARG A 185 -5.94 -16.42 4.20
C ARG A 185 -6.21 -15.15 5.02
N SER A 186 -5.39 -14.84 6.02
CA SER A 186 -5.64 -13.66 6.88
C SER A 186 -4.83 -12.44 6.43
N THR A 187 -5.35 -11.73 5.41
CA THR A 187 -4.79 -10.42 5.02
C THR A 187 -4.80 -9.44 6.20
N ARG A 188 -5.86 -9.45 7.03
CA ARG A 188 -5.97 -8.58 8.23
C ARG A 188 -4.80 -8.77 9.21
N PHE A 189 -4.36 -10.02 9.42
CA PHE A 189 -3.19 -10.31 10.22
C PHE A 189 -1.92 -9.70 9.60
N PHE A 190 -1.68 -9.95 8.31
CA PHE A 190 -0.50 -9.39 7.62
C PHE A 190 -0.49 -7.87 7.59
N HIS A 191 -1.66 -7.24 7.40
CA HIS A 191 -1.83 -5.79 7.52
C HIS A 191 -1.44 -5.28 8.90
N SER A 192 -1.90 -5.93 9.97
CA SER A 192 -1.59 -5.54 11.36
C SER A 192 -0.08 -5.57 11.63
N ILE A 193 0.58 -6.67 11.25
CA ILE A 193 2.03 -6.84 11.42
C ILE A 193 2.82 -5.85 10.56
N ALA A 194 2.47 -5.69 9.28
CA ALA A 194 3.13 -4.72 8.39
C ALA A 194 2.97 -3.28 8.90
N ASN A 195 1.79 -2.93 9.42
CA ASN A 195 1.56 -1.62 10.05
C ASN A 195 2.36 -1.47 11.35
N SER A 196 2.51 -2.53 12.15
CA SER A 196 3.35 -2.51 13.35
C SER A 196 4.82 -2.29 13.00
N HIS A 197 5.35 -2.99 12.00
CA HIS A 197 6.71 -2.75 11.51
C HIS A 197 6.88 -1.33 10.96
N ARG A 198 5.89 -0.82 10.21
CA ARG A 198 5.93 0.58 9.73
C ARG A 198 5.98 1.57 10.88
N ARG A 199 5.20 1.36 11.96
CA ARG A 199 5.26 2.22 13.15
C ARG A 199 6.61 2.15 13.86
N ASN A 200 7.15 0.94 14.06
CA ASN A 200 8.43 0.75 14.76
C ASN A 200 9.63 1.25 13.95
N ASN A 201 9.57 1.18 12.61
CA ASN A 201 10.65 1.62 11.73
C ASN A 201 10.52 3.11 11.36
N ASN A 202 9.51 3.81 11.87
CA ASN A 202 9.37 5.25 11.65
C ASN A 202 10.35 5.99 12.57
N ILE A 203 11.30 6.71 11.98
CA ILE A 203 12.26 7.53 12.73
C ILE A 203 11.67 8.94 12.83
N GLU A 204 11.04 9.23 13.97
CA GLU A 204 10.48 10.55 14.26
C GLU A 204 11.52 11.52 14.84
N VAL A 205 12.51 10.97 15.57
CA VAL A 205 13.58 11.74 16.21
C VAL A 205 14.88 10.97 16.07
N LEU A 206 15.94 11.65 15.63
CA LEU A 206 17.30 11.12 15.62
C LEU A 206 18.18 11.91 16.60
N LYS A 207 18.97 11.23 17.42
CA LYS A 207 19.95 11.90 18.31
C LYS A 207 21.29 12.01 17.59
N ILE A 208 21.63 13.23 17.18
CA ILE A 208 22.91 13.57 16.54
C ILE A 208 23.73 14.32 17.57
N GLU A 209 24.91 13.79 17.93
CA GLU A 209 25.85 14.45 18.87
C GLU A 209 25.20 14.90 20.20
N ARG A 210 24.23 14.11 20.70
CA ARG A 210 23.42 14.36 21.91
C ARG A 210 22.32 15.42 21.78
N VAL A 211 22.14 16.00 20.60
CA VAL A 211 21.01 16.89 20.28
C VAL A 211 19.91 16.10 19.56
N GLU A 212 18.66 16.31 19.95
CA GLU A 212 17.51 15.72 19.26
C GLU A 212 17.19 16.49 17.98
N CYS A 213 17.30 15.81 16.84
CA CYS A 213 16.90 16.31 15.54
C CYS A 213 15.53 15.70 15.17
N ARG A 214 14.58 16.56 14.78
CA ARG A 214 13.21 16.20 14.37
C ARG A 214 12.88 16.61 12.94
N GLU A 215 13.79 17.33 12.30
CA GLU A 215 13.60 17.83 10.94
C GLU A 215 13.92 16.71 9.94
N GLU A 216 12.93 16.34 9.11
CA GLU A 216 13.01 15.18 8.22
C GLU A 216 14.19 15.26 7.24
N GLU A 217 14.47 16.45 6.70
CA GLU A 217 15.56 16.63 5.73
C GLU A 217 16.93 16.56 6.41
N ALA A 218 17.09 17.17 7.59
CA ALA A 218 18.31 17.08 8.37
C ALA A 218 18.60 15.65 8.84
N ILE A 219 17.58 14.86 9.17
CA ILE A 219 17.72 13.42 9.47
C ILE A 219 18.24 12.67 8.24
N LYS A 220 17.69 12.92 7.05
CA LYS A 220 18.11 12.26 5.81
C LYS A 220 19.55 12.58 5.43
N ASP A 221 19.91 13.86 5.45
CA ASP A 221 21.25 14.32 5.08
C ASP A 221 22.29 13.72 6.02
N HIS A 222 21.99 13.70 7.33
CA HIS A 222 22.87 13.07 8.31
C HIS A 222 23.03 11.56 8.09
N GLU A 223 21.95 10.83 7.79
CA GLU A 223 22.04 9.41 7.47
C GLU A 223 22.87 9.15 6.20
N VAL A 224 22.70 9.95 5.15
CA VAL A 224 23.49 9.85 3.91
C VAL A 224 24.97 10.09 4.21
N ASP A 225 25.30 11.20 4.87
CA ASP A 225 26.68 11.56 5.23
C ASP A 225 27.34 10.48 6.09
N PHE A 226 26.59 9.91 7.05
CA PHE A 226 27.09 8.85 7.92
C PHE A 226 27.48 7.59 7.14
N PHE A 227 26.59 7.11 6.26
CA PHE A 227 26.87 5.92 5.46
C PHE A 227 27.91 6.19 4.36
N GLU A 228 27.94 7.38 3.77
CA GLU A 228 29.00 7.75 2.82
C GLU A 228 30.37 7.67 3.48
N LYS A 229 30.54 8.24 4.69
CA LYS A 229 31.80 8.17 5.45
C LYS A 229 32.21 6.73 5.73
N ILE A 230 31.30 5.89 6.24
CA ILE A 230 31.60 4.49 6.55
C ILE A 230 31.95 3.68 5.30
N LEU A 231 31.28 3.94 4.18
CA LEU A 231 31.48 3.18 2.94
C LEU A 231 32.66 3.70 2.09
N THR A 232 33.20 4.88 2.41
CA THR A 232 34.39 5.47 1.77
C THR A 232 35.66 5.37 2.60
N GLU A 233 35.58 5.02 3.89
CA GLU A 233 36.76 4.62 4.68
C GLU A 233 37.38 3.37 4.05
N GLN A 234 38.52 3.56 3.39
CA GLN A 234 39.33 2.47 2.86
C GLN A 234 39.89 1.64 4.01
N VAL A 235 39.78 0.32 3.86
CA VAL A 235 40.52 -0.65 4.67
C VAL A 235 42.01 -0.34 4.51
N GLU A 236 42.64 0.18 5.56
CA GLU A 236 44.11 0.21 5.69
C GLU A 236 44.71 -1.20 5.72
#